data_AF-A0A523S7D4-F1
#
_entry.id   AF-A0A523S7D4-F1
#
_cell.length_a   1.000
_cell.length_b   1.000
_cell.length_c   1.000
_cell.angle_alpha   90.00
_cell.angle_beta   90.00
_cell.angle_gamma   90.00
#
_symmetry.space_group_name_H-M   'P 1'
#
loop_
_entity.id
_entity.type
_entity.pdbx_description
1 polymer ?
#
loop_
_entity_poly.entity_id
_entity_poly.type
_entity_poly.pdbx_seq_one_letter_code
_entity_poly.pdbx_strand_id
1 'polypeptide(L)' 'MYDLLLTPTLAALPPPVVIADPADFLKWLPFILVFSLTGQPAASVPAGWTEDGLPVGLQIVGRPYHEVTVCRAATAFE' A
#
# COMPACT_ATOMS: atom_id res chain seq x y z
N MET A 1 7.37 20.81 1.36
CA MET A 1 7.48 19.75 2.38
C MET A 1 6.15 19.02 2.38
N TYR A 2 6.13 17.70 2.28
CA TYR A 2 4.88 16.92 2.18
C TYR A 2 4.61 16.19 3.50
N ASP A 3 3.35 16.06 3.90
CA ASP A 3 2.95 15.38 5.14
C ASP A 3 2.56 13.92 4.93
N LEU A 4 2.08 13.58 3.73
CA LEU A 4 1.69 12.24 3.32
C LEU A 4 2.27 11.93 1.93
N LEU A 5 2.59 10.67 1.71
CA LEU A 5 2.92 10.10 0.40
C LEU A 5 1.85 9.06 0.05
N LEU A 6 1.35 9.13 -1.18
CA LEU A 6 0.33 8.22 -1.70
C LEU A 6 0.93 7.33 -2.78
N THR A 7 0.75 6.03 -2.65
CA THR A 7 1.22 5.02 -3.62
C THR A 7 0.17 3.92 -3.76
N PRO A 8 0.10 3.20 -4.89
CA PRO A 8 -0.62 1.93 -4.92
C PRO A 8 -0.11 0.99 -3.82
N THR A 9 -1.00 0.21 -3.18
CA THR A 9 -0.58 -0.75 -2.17
C THR A 9 0.26 -1.87 -2.79
N LEU A 10 -0.17 -2.41 -3.92
CA LEU A 10 0.60 -3.39 -4.71
C LEU A 10 1.01 -2.77 -6.03
N ALA A 11 2.21 -3.12 -6.52
CA ALA A 11 2.73 -2.63 -7.79
C ALA A 11 2.16 -3.33 -9.04
N ALA A 12 1.36 -4.38 -8.84
CA ALA A 12 0.72 -5.14 -9.90
C ALA A 12 -0.62 -5.69 -9.42
N LEU A 13 -1.39 -6.27 -10.36
CA LEU A 13 -2.65 -6.96 -10.06
C LEU A 13 -2.45 -8.02 -8.97
N PRO A 14 -3.48 -8.33 -8.17
CA PRO A 14 -3.40 -9.34 -7.12
C PRO A 14 -2.70 -10.63 -7.59
N PRO A 15 -1.76 -11.17 -6.82
CA PRO A 15 -1.05 -12.37 -7.20
C PRO A 15 -2.00 -13.57 -7.32
N PRO A 16 -1.67 -14.56 -8.16
CA PRO A 16 -2.37 -15.83 -8.15
C PRO A 16 -2.22 -16.50 -6.77
N VAL A 17 -3.17 -17.38 -6.42
CA VAL A 17 -3.18 -18.11 -5.14
C VAL A 17 -1.90 -18.93 -4.94
N VAL A 18 -1.38 -19.50 -6.03
CA VAL A 18 -0.12 -20.26 -6.01
C VAL A 18 0.93 -19.46 -6.77
N ILE A 19 1.97 -19.06 -6.05
CA ILE A 19 3.17 -18.45 -6.62
C ILE A 19 4.19 -19.57 -6.81
N ALA A 20 4.64 -19.77 -8.04
CA ALA A 20 5.54 -20.87 -8.38
C ALA A 20 6.95 -20.68 -7.79
N ASP A 21 7.49 -19.46 -7.88
CA ASP A 21 8.75 -19.06 -7.25
C ASP A 21 8.46 -18.07 -6.10
N PRO A 22 8.78 -18.39 -4.84
CA PRO A 22 8.63 -17.46 -3.73
C PRO A 22 9.30 -16.09 -3.96
N ALA A 23 10.39 -16.03 -4.72
CA ALA A 23 11.08 -14.77 -5.04
C ALA A 23 10.23 -13.83 -5.91
N ASP A 24 9.29 -14.37 -6.69
CA ASP A 24 8.39 -13.55 -7.50
C ASP A 24 7.50 -12.65 -6.65
N PHE A 25 7.26 -13.00 -5.38
CA PHE A 25 6.47 -12.17 -4.47
C PHE A 25 6.99 -10.73 -4.34
N LEU A 26 8.29 -10.51 -4.55
CA LEU A 26 8.90 -9.18 -4.52
C LEU A 26 8.38 -8.23 -5.60
N LYS A 27 7.83 -8.76 -6.70
CA LYS A 27 7.26 -7.96 -7.81
C LYS A 27 6.07 -7.12 -7.35
N TRP A 28 5.34 -7.55 -6.33
CA TRP A 28 4.16 -6.84 -5.83
C TRP A 28 4.47 -5.83 -4.71
N LEU A 29 5.61 -5.97 -4.04
CA LEU A 29 5.91 -5.24 -2.81
C LEU A 29 6.89 -4.05 -2.89
N PRO A 30 7.31 -3.51 -4.06
CA PRO A 30 8.36 -2.49 -4.07
C PRO A 30 7.97 -1.23 -3.30
N PHE A 31 6.68 -0.88 -3.23
CA PHE A 31 6.20 0.26 -2.44
C PHE A 31 6.11 -0.05 -0.94
N ILE A 32 5.76 -1.28 -0.57
CA ILE A 32 5.58 -1.66 0.83
C ILE A 32 6.94 -1.83 1.53
N LEU A 33 7.87 -2.53 0.89
CA LEU A 33 9.13 -2.93 1.51
C LEU A 33 9.97 -1.74 1.98
N VAL A 34 9.99 -0.66 1.21
CA VAL A 34 10.75 0.55 1.57
C VAL A 34 10.28 1.06 2.93
N PHE A 35 8.97 1.21 3.14
CA PHE A 35 8.43 1.76 4.38
C PHE A 35 8.49 0.78 5.56
N SER A 36 8.41 -0.53 5.30
CA SER A 36 8.68 -1.54 6.33
C SER A 36 10.13 -1.48 6.83
N LEU A 37 11.09 -1.18 5.95
CA LEU A 37 12.51 -1.05 6.31
C LEU A 37 12.80 0.27 7.03
N THR A 38 12.20 1.37 6.60
CA THR A 38 12.43 2.69 7.19
C THR A 38 11.52 3.02 8.37
N GLY A 39 10.53 2.18 8.67
CA GLY A 39 9.70 2.25 9.87
C GLY A 39 8.64 3.36 9.87
N GLN A 40 8.30 3.93 8.72
CA GLN A 40 7.21 4.90 8.65
C GLN A 40 5.85 4.23 8.87
N PRO A 41 4.89 4.93 9.49
CA PRO A 41 3.51 4.45 9.53
C PRO A 41 2.90 4.49 8.13
N ALA A 42 2.20 3.41 7.77
CA ALA A 42 1.48 3.30 6.52
C ALA A 42 0.13 2.58 6.73
N ALA A 43 -0.90 2.99 5.99
CA ALA A 43 -2.21 2.34 5.96
C ALA A 43 -2.60 2.00 4.51
N SER A 44 -3.37 0.92 4.32
CA SER A 44 -3.93 0.55 3.02
C SER A 44 -5.45 0.70 3.09
N VAL A 45 -6.04 1.40 2.12
CA VAL A 45 -7.49 1.59 1.98
C VAL A 45 -7.99 1.13 0.60
N PRO A 46 -9.23 0.64 0.47
CA PRO A 46 -9.79 0.24 -0.82
C PRO A 46 -9.97 1.46 -1.72
N ALA A 47 -9.38 1.46 -2.91
CA ALA A 47 -9.39 2.60 -3.85
C ALA A 47 -10.15 2.33 -5.15
N GLY A 48 -10.92 1.23 -5.19
CA GLY A 48 -11.75 0.85 -6.32
C GLY A 48 -11.45 -0.55 -6.84
N TRP A 49 -11.83 -0.76 -8.10
CA TRP A 49 -11.77 -2.06 -8.78
C TRP A 49 -11.14 -1.89 -10.15
N THR A 50 -10.44 -2.91 -10.62
CA THR A 50 -10.01 -3.01 -12.01
C THR A 50 -11.20 -3.32 -12.93
N GLU A 51 -11.00 -3.18 -14.24
CA GLU A 51 -12.02 -3.56 -15.23
C GLU A 51 -12.44 -5.04 -15.11
N ASP A 52 -11.52 -5.91 -14.72
CA ASP A 52 -11.75 -7.34 -14.47
C ASP A 52 -12.34 -7.63 -13.07
N GLY A 53 -12.70 -6.60 -12.29
CA GLY A 53 -13.33 -6.75 -10.98
C GLY A 53 -12.37 -7.17 -9.86
N LEU A 54 -11.07 -6.90 -9.99
CA LEU A 54 -10.09 -7.14 -8.93
C LEU A 54 -9.94 -5.89 -8.03
N PRO A 55 -9.75 -6.06 -6.71
CA PRO A 55 -9.64 -4.91 -5.81
C PRO A 55 -8.32 -4.16 -6.01
N VAL A 56 -8.38 -2.83 -5.96
CA VAL A 56 -7.22 -1.93 -5.99
C VAL A 56 -7.08 -1.25 -4.63
N GLY A 57 -5.88 -1.24 -4.07
CA GLY A 57 -5.57 -0.59 -2.80
C GLY A 57 -4.72 0.67 -2.97
N LEU A 58 -5.01 1.69 -2.16
CA LEU A 58 -4.18 2.89 -2.00
C LEU A 58 -3.45 2.80 -0.66
N GLN A 59 -2.13 2.96 -0.70
CA GLN A 59 -1.26 3.07 0.45
C GLN A 59 -1.03 4.54 0.80
N ILE A 60 -1.28 4.89 2.05
CA ILE A 60 -1.09 6.21 2.63
C ILE A 60 0.06 6.12 3.62
N VAL A 61 1.15 6.86 3.39
CA VAL A 61 2.37 6.81 4.21
C VAL A 61 2.61 8.15 4.88
N GLY A 62 2.86 8.13 6.19
CA GLY A 62 3.15 9.31 6.99
C GLY A 62 4.61 9.45 7.38
N ARG A 63 4.90 10.49 8.15
CA ARG A 63 6.20 10.67 8.81
C ARG A 63 6.36 9.70 9.98
N PRO A 64 7.60 9.37 10.40
CA PRO A 64 7.83 8.60 11.61
C PRO A 64 7.07 9.19 12.81
N TYR A 65 6.38 8.35 13.59
CA TYR A 65 5.60 8.72 14.78
C TYR A 65 4.35 9.58 14.53
N HIS A 66 3.83 9.59 13.30
CA HIS A 66 2.62 10.33 12.92
C HIS A 66 1.45 9.40 12.56
N GLU A 67 1.30 8.27 13.25
CA GLU A 67 0.26 7.25 13.01
C GLU A 67 -1.15 7.85 12.99
N VAL A 68 -1.43 8.78 13.91
CA VAL A 68 -2.74 9.47 13.99
C VAL A 68 -3.04 10.22 12.69
N THR A 69 -2.03 10.80 12.04
CA THR A 69 -2.22 11.53 10.77
C THR A 69 -2.59 10.54 9.65
N VAL A 70 -1.91 9.39 9.61
CA VAL A 70 -2.19 8.32 8.64
C VAL A 70 -3.59 7.75 8.85
N CYS A 71 -3.96 7.42 10.09
CA CYS A 71 -5.30 6.91 10.40
C CYS A 71 -6.39 7.91 10.04
N ARG A 72 -6.22 9.21 10.35
CA ARG A 72 -7.18 10.25 9.97
C ARG A 72 -7.33 10.38 8.46
N ALA A 73 -6.23 10.28 7.71
CA ALA A 73 -6.27 10.33 6.26
C ALA A 73 -6.96 9.10 5.67
N ALA A 74 -6.70 7.90 6.21
CA ALA A 74 -7.39 6.67 5.82
C ALA A 74 -8.90 6.76 6.07
N THR A 75 -9.31 7.19 7.26
CA THR A 75 -10.74 7.38 7.59
C THR A 75 -11.41 8.48 6.77
N ALA A 76 -10.67 9.48 6.29
CA ALA A 76 -11.22 10.53 5.42
C ALA A 76 -11.35 10.07 3.96
N PHE A 77 -10.66 8.99 3.58
CA PHE A 77 -10.73 8.40 2.25
C PHE A 77 -11.88 7.39 2.12
N GLU A 78 -12.14 6.62 3.19
CA GLU A 78 -13.34 5.78 3.32
C GLU A 78 -14.63 6.60 3.46
#